data_AF-A0A943K207-F1
#
_entry.id   AF-A0A943K207-F1
#
_cell.length_a   1.000
_cell.length_b   1.000
_cell.length_c   1.000
_cell.angle_alpha   90.00
_cell.angle_beta   90.00
_cell.angle_gamma   90.00
#
_symmetry.space_group_name_H-M   'P 1'
#
loop_
_entity.id
_entity.type
_entity.pdbx_description
1 polymer ?
#
loop_
_entity_poly.entity_id
_entity_poly.type
_entity_poly.pdbx_seq_one_letter_code
_entity_poly.pdbx_strand_id
1 'polypeptide(L)'
;MSEDKVVKLGAKRNNHPKEDRASDNAEHSNDEVVYCSFCKRPNTQVLKMVQGPGVNICSECAMIAVQYLILNDRMPSAEAQQILDAFWGKARR
;
A
#
# COMPACT_ATOMS: atom_id res chain seq x y z
N MET A 1 -18.36 -8.31 -0.23
CA MET A 1 -16.90 -8.55 -0.24
C MET A 1 -16.26 -7.30 0.31
N SER A 2 -15.64 -7.36 1.49
CA SER A 2 -14.94 -6.20 2.06
C SER A 2 -13.64 -6.02 1.29
N GLU A 3 -13.57 -5.00 0.45
CA GLU A 3 -12.34 -4.68 -0.28
C GLU A 3 -11.36 -4.03 0.68
N ASP A 4 -10.41 -4.80 1.20
CA ASP A 4 -9.34 -4.26 2.06
C ASP A 4 -8.63 -3.10 1.36
N LYS A 5 -8.86 -1.86 1.81
CA LYS A 5 -8.29 -0.65 1.18
C LYS A 5 -6.82 -0.44 1.53
N VAL A 6 -6.31 -1.09 2.58
CA VAL A 6 -4.95 -0.93 3.09
C VAL A 6 -4.19 -2.26 3.03
N VAL A 7 -3.03 -2.28 2.38
CA VAL A 7 -2.12 -3.43 2.30
C VAL A 7 -0.91 -3.16 3.20
N LYS A 8 -0.61 -4.06 4.13
CA LYS A 8 0.53 -3.93 5.06
C LYS A 8 1.74 -4.70 4.53
N LEU A 9 2.85 -4.01 4.25
CA LEU A 9 4.13 -4.61 3.86
C LEU A 9 5.09 -4.69 5.06
N GLY A 10 5.83 -5.79 5.16
CA GLY A 10 6.88 -5.94 6.18
C GLY A 10 6.43 -6.45 7.54
N ALA A 11 5.16 -6.84 7.70
CA ALA A 11 4.74 -7.64 8.86
C ALA A 11 5.39 -9.03 8.74
N LYS A 12 6.54 -9.23 9.39
CA LYS A 12 7.04 -10.58 9.66
C LYS A 12 5.91 -11.36 10.33
N ARG A 13 5.53 -12.51 9.77
CA ARG A 13 4.73 -13.52 10.47
C ARG A 13 5.54 -14.02 11.66
N ASN A 14 5.51 -13.29 12.77
CA ASN A 14 6.00 -13.82 14.03
C ASN A 14 4.89 -14.74 14.57
N ASN A 15 5.09 -16.05 14.45
CA ASN A 15 4.46 -16.99 15.37
C ASN A 15 5.10 -16.74 16.74
N HIS A 16 4.47 -15.91 17.57
CA HIS A 16 4.80 -15.83 19.00
C HIS A 16 3.51 -15.97 19.82
N PRO A 17 3.47 -16.85 20.84
CA PRO A 17 2.34 -16.96 21.74
C PRO A 17 2.16 -15.65 22.53
N LYS A 18 0.90 -15.32 22.81
CA LYS A 18 0.49 -14.15 23.60
C LYS A 18 0.88 -14.34 25.08
N GLU A 19 1.48 -13.32 25.70
CA GLU A 19 1.45 -13.14 27.16
C GLU A 19 1.06 -11.67 27.48
N ASP A 20 -0.21 -11.52 27.82
CA ASP A 20 -0.84 -10.67 28.84
C ASP A 20 -0.23 -9.31 29.19
N ARG A 21 -0.79 -8.24 28.60
CA ARG A 21 -1.21 -7.05 29.38
C ARG A 21 -2.54 -6.54 28.86
N ALA A 22 -3.55 -6.64 29.71
CA ALA A 22 -4.92 -6.24 29.47
C ALA A 22 -5.08 -4.73 29.22
N SER A 23 -5.83 -4.40 28.19
CA SER A 23 -6.74 -3.25 28.18
C SER A 23 -7.88 -3.58 27.22
N ASP A 24 -8.92 -4.16 27.79
CA ASP A 24 -10.17 -4.50 27.12
C ASP A 24 -10.90 -3.23 26.65
N ASN A 25 -11.16 -3.14 25.35
CA ASN A 25 -12.46 -2.82 24.72
C ASN A 25 -12.26 -2.17 23.34
N ALA A 26 -12.53 -2.95 22.30
CA ALA A 26 -13.44 -2.61 21.20
C ALA A 26 -13.12 -3.49 20.00
N GLU A 27 -13.81 -4.62 19.90
CA GLU A 27 -14.22 -5.16 18.61
C GLU A 27 -15.10 -4.10 17.93
N HIS A 28 -14.45 -3.20 17.20
CA HIS A 28 -15.01 -2.57 16.03
C HIS A 28 -13.94 -2.63 14.96
N SER A 29 -14.30 -3.14 13.80
CA SER A 29 -13.56 -3.01 12.55
C SER A 29 -13.46 -1.54 12.12
N ASN A 30 -12.88 -0.70 12.98
CA ASN A 30 -12.46 0.65 12.65
C ASN A 30 -11.19 0.47 11.83
N ASP A 31 -11.36 0.45 10.51
CA ASP A 31 -10.27 0.71 9.58
C ASP A 31 -9.53 1.94 10.07
N GLU A 32 -8.35 1.74 10.69
CA GLU A 32 -7.54 2.84 11.20
C GLU A 32 -7.28 3.81 10.04
N VAL A 33 -7.65 5.07 10.23
CA VAL A 33 -7.48 6.08 9.18
C VAL A 33 -5.99 6.37 9.05
N VAL A 34 -5.37 5.75 8.06
CA VAL A 34 -3.97 5.98 7.69
C VAL A 34 -3.88 7.02 6.59
N TYR A 35 -2.84 7.85 6.63
CA TYR A 35 -2.63 8.93 5.68
C TYR A 35 -1.44 8.62 4.78
N CYS A 36 -1.59 8.95 3.49
CA CYS A 36 -0.47 8.90 2.55
C CYS A 36 0.60 9.91 2.97
N SER A 37 1.84 9.46 3.14
CA SER A 37 2.96 10.32 3.54
C SER A 37 3.29 11.39 2.49
N PHE A 38 2.83 11.21 1.24
CA PHE A 38 3.09 12.10 0.11
C PHE A 38 1.97 13.13 -0.10
N CYS A 39 0.78 12.71 -0.52
CA CYS A 39 -0.33 13.63 -0.81
C CYS A 39 -1.22 13.96 0.39
N LYS A 40 -0.95 13.38 1.57
CA LYS A 40 -1.68 13.62 2.83
C LYS A 40 -3.16 13.27 2.83
N ARG A 41 -3.66 12.56 1.82
CA ARG A 41 -5.04 12.03 1.81
C ARG A 41 -5.17 10.77 2.67
N PRO A 42 -6.31 10.58 3.36
CA PRO A 42 -6.59 9.36 4.11
C PRO A 42 -6.89 8.17 3.19
N ASN A 43 -6.77 6.94 3.70
CA ASN A 43 -7.14 5.68 3.02
C ASN A 43 -8.60 5.66 2.54
N THR A 44 -9.49 6.39 3.20
CA THR A 44 -10.91 6.52 2.82
C THR A 44 -11.11 7.29 1.51
N GLN A 45 -10.16 8.16 1.13
CA GLN A 45 -10.21 9.02 -0.06
C GLN A 45 -9.33 8.55 -1.22
N VAL A 46 -8.71 7.38 -1.11
CA VAL A 46 -7.86 6.80 -2.16
C VAL A 46 -8.32 5.38 -2.48
N LEU A 47 -7.97 4.88 -3.66
CA LEU A 47 -8.37 3.54 -4.11
C LEU A 47 -7.71 2.45 -3.26
N LYS A 48 -6.39 2.56 -3.06
CA LYS A 48 -5.60 1.65 -2.21
C LYS A 48 -4.50 2.43 -1.50
N MET A 49 -4.15 1.97 -0.31
CA MET A 49 -3.01 2.44 0.48
C MET A 49 -2.08 1.26 0.75
N VAL A 50 -0.77 1.48 0.62
CA VAL A 50 0.26 0.56 1.08
C VAL A 50 0.89 1.15 2.35
N GLN A 51 0.81 0.42 3.46
CA GLN A 51 1.41 0.78 4.74
C GLN A 51 2.71 0.00 4.94
N GLY A 52 3.82 0.73 5.10
CA GLY A 52 5.13 0.20 5.44
C GLY A 52 5.62 0.69 6.80
N PRO A 53 6.83 0.30 7.23
CA PRO A 53 7.41 0.75 8.49
C PRO A 53 7.62 2.28 8.48
N GLY A 54 6.77 3.02 9.19
CA GLY A 54 6.86 4.48 9.34
C GLY A 54 6.46 5.32 8.12
N VAL A 55 6.00 4.70 7.03
CA VAL A 55 5.64 5.41 5.79
C VAL A 55 4.47 4.71 5.10
N ASN A 56 3.55 5.51 4.54
CA ASN A 56 2.42 5.02 3.77
C ASN A 56 2.38 5.69 2.40
N ILE A 57 2.03 4.94 1.35
CA ILE A 57 1.87 5.48 0.00
C ILE A 57 0.52 5.06 -0.60
N CYS A 58 -0.22 6.01 -1.15
CA CYS A 58 -1.45 5.70 -1.88
C CYS A 58 -1.18 5.30 -3.33
N SER A 59 -2.15 4.64 -3.96
CA SER A 59 -2.08 4.19 -5.36
C SER A 59 -1.69 5.30 -6.35
N GLU A 60 -2.24 6.50 -6.19
CA GLU A 60 -1.96 7.63 -7.09
C GLU A 60 -0.52 8.14 -6.93
N CYS A 61 -0.02 8.27 -5.70
CA CYS A 61 1.37 8.66 -5.46
C CYS A 61 2.35 7.59 -5.95
N ALA A 62 2.01 6.31 -5.84
CA ALA A 62 2.80 5.22 -6.41
C ALA A 62 2.89 5.33 -7.95
N MET A 63 1.78 5.60 -8.63
CA MET A 63 1.78 5.82 -10.08
C MET A 63 2.65 7.01 -10.50
N ILE A 64 2.57 8.13 -9.78
CA ILE A 64 3.40 9.31 -10.05
C ILE A 64 4.89 8.97 -9.88
N ALA A 65 5.25 8.26 -8.80
CA ALA A 65 6.62 7.83 -8.57
C ALA A 65 7.13 6.93 -9.70
N VAL A 66 6.33 5.95 -10.12
CA VAL A 66 6.65 5.07 -11.25
C VAL A 66 6.83 5.87 -12.54
N GLN A 67 5.94 6.81 -12.84
CA GLN A 67 6.05 7.67 -14.02
C GLN A 67 7.34 8.51 -13.98
N TYR A 68 7.71 9.05 -12.83
CA TYR A 68 8.94 9.81 -12.64
C TYR A 68 10.18 8.95 -12.87
N LEU A 69 10.21 7.73 -12.34
CA LEU A 69 11.31 6.77 -12.53
C LEU A 69 11.49 6.43 -14.02
N ILE A 70 10.40 6.18 -14.75
CA ILE A 70 10.45 5.88 -16.19
C ILE A 70 11.03 7.07 -16.98
N LEU A 71 10.61 8.30 -16.66
CA LEU A 71 10.98 9.50 -17.42
C LEU A 71 12.41 9.97 -17.15
N ASN A 72 12.88 9.91 -15.90
CA ASN A 72 14.19 10.47 -15.53
C ASN A 72 15.33 9.47 -15.64
N ASP A 73 15.11 8.19 -15.31
CA ASP A 73 16.19 7.19 -15.25
C ASP A 73 16.40 6.44 -16.57
N ARG A 74 15.65 6.76 -17.63
CA ARG A 74 15.75 6.17 -18.99
C ARG A 74 15.78 4.64 -19.05
N MET A 75 15.38 3.91 -18.02
CA MET A 75 15.24 2.45 -18.08
C MET A 75 14.46 1.94 -16.88
N PRO A 76 13.20 1.50 -17.04
CA PRO A 76 12.73 0.41 -16.20
C PRO A 76 13.62 -0.82 -16.51
N SER A 77 14.16 -1.48 -15.48
CA SER A 77 14.77 -2.79 -15.67
C SER A 77 13.76 -3.72 -16.37
N ALA A 78 14.22 -4.78 -17.05
CA ALA A 78 13.31 -5.73 -17.70
C ALA A 78 12.24 -6.25 -16.72
N GLU A 79 12.60 -6.43 -15.45
CA GLU A 79 11.70 -6.81 -14.36
C GLU A 79 10.68 -5.71 -14.02
N ALA A 80 11.10 -4.44 -13.94
CA ALA A 80 10.19 -3.31 -13.73
C ALA A 80 9.23 -3.12 -14.91
N GLN A 81 9.69 -3.33 -16.14
CA GLN A 81 8.84 -3.28 -17.34
C GLN A 81 7.80 -4.42 -17.32
N GLN A 82 8.17 -5.64 -16.93
CA GLN A 82 7.22 -6.74 -16.79
C GLN A 82 6.14 -6.44 -15.73
N ILE A 83 6.53 -5.83 -14.61
CA ILE A 83 5.59 -5.41 -13.56
C ILE A 83 4.64 -4.34 -14.11
N LEU A 84 5.16 -3.33 -14.82
CA LEU A 84 4.37 -2.29 -15.47
C LEU A 84 3.38 -2.87 -16.49
N ASP A 85 3.83 -3.80 -17.32
CA ASP A 85 3.01 -4.48 -18.32
C ASP A 85 1.93 -5.35 -17.65
N ALA A 86 2.20 -5.94 -16.48
CA ALA A 86 1.20 -6.67 -15.71
C ALA A 86 0.14 -5.74 -15.10
N PHE A 87 0.52 -4.52 -14.70
CA PHE A 87 -0.39 -3.51 -14.16
C PHE A 87 -1.23 -2.81 -15.25
N TRP A 88 -0.62 -2.44 -16.39
CA TRP A 88 -1.29 -1.71 -17.47
C TRP A 88 -1.78 -2.59 -18.64
N GLY A 89 -1.26 -3.81 -18.80
CA GLY A 89 -1.64 -4.74 -19.87
C GLY A 89 -3.04 -5.33 -19.72
N LYS A 90 -3.67 -5.23 -18.54
CA LYS A 90 -5.10 -5.51 -18.36
C LYS A 90 -6.03 -4.40 -18.84
N ALA A 91 -5.51 -3.25 -19.29
CA ALA A 91 -6.31 -2.18 -19.89
C ALA A 91 -6.62 -2.37 -21.38
N ARG A 92 -6.31 -3.55 -21.96
CA ARG A 92 -6.63 -3.90 -23.37
C ARG A 92 -7.36 -5.24 -23.53
N ARG A 93 -8.34 -5.54 -22.69
CA ARG A 93 -9.44 -6.46 -23.05
C ARG A 93 -10.77 -5.87 -22.66
#